data_AF-Q9P3H9-F1
#
_entry.id   AF-Q9P3H9-F1
#
_cell.length_a   1.000
_cell.length_b   1.000
_cell.length_c   1.000
_cell.angle_alpha   90.00
_cell.angle_beta   90.00
_cell.angle_gamma   90.00
#
_symmetry.space_group_name_H-M   'P 1'
#
loop_
_entity.id
_entity.type
_entity.pdbx_description
1 polymer ?
#
loop_
_entity_poly.entity_id
_entity_poly.type
_entity_poly.pdbx_seq_one_letter_code
_entity_poly.pdbx_strand_id
1 'polypeptide(L)'
;MSIIQQHTQATLSDAWRTINIDALTEDSSVNFDVSTLHPPLPEISEADARAINGQVRQLLRGGDAEGALRGCLEMPVYAGSEAAKETHLHTVIEVLQSIKASEMTPMLQRIYGQPGGSECLDVLMKYLYKGMGATSASSDGSGRTTPARAMTPQATGFSQVSQRPMAANESTGSAMSVLLSWHEKVVEVAGLGCIGRVMTDFRRV
;
A
#
# COMPACT_ATOMS: atom_id res chain seq x y z
N MET A 1 -22.23 -19.81 -11.11
CA MET A 1 -21.82 -21.19 -10.77
C MET A 1 -21.67 -21.24 -9.26
N SER A 2 -22.54 -21.98 -8.56
CA SER A 2 -22.55 -22.07 -7.11
C SER A 2 -21.35 -22.86 -6.61
N ILE A 3 -20.44 -22.21 -5.87
CA ILE A 3 -19.37 -22.90 -5.13
C ILE A 3 -20.01 -23.46 -3.86
N ILE A 4 -20.67 -24.61 -4.00
CA ILE A 4 -21.04 -25.41 -2.84
C ILE A 4 -19.75 -26.07 -2.38
N GLN A 5 -19.12 -25.54 -1.32
CA GLN A 5 -18.05 -26.26 -0.62
C GLN A 5 -18.66 -27.57 -0.10
N GLN A 6 -18.32 -28.69 -0.73
CA GLN A 6 -18.81 -30.00 -0.33
C GLN A 6 -18.18 -30.39 1.01
N HIS A 7 -18.91 -30.16 2.10
CA HIS A 7 -18.56 -30.69 3.41
C HIS A 7 -18.86 -32.20 3.45
N THR A 8 -17.82 -33.03 3.49
CA THR A 8 -17.96 -34.48 3.67
C THR A 8 -18.40 -34.80 5.11
N GLN A 9 -19.13 -35.91 5.30
CA GLN A 9 -19.70 -36.34 6.58
C GLN A 9 -18.66 -36.42 7.73
N ALA A 10 -17.38 -36.64 7.39
CA ALA A 10 -16.26 -36.66 8.33
C ALA A 10 -15.88 -35.27 8.91
N THR A 11 -16.25 -34.16 8.26
CA THR A 11 -16.03 -32.79 8.77
C THR A 11 -17.16 -32.29 9.68
N LEU A 12 -18.33 -32.94 9.64
CA LEU A 12 -19.52 -32.57 10.40
C LEU A 12 -19.55 -33.17 11.82
N SER A 13 -18.74 -34.19 12.12
CA SER A 13 -18.87 -34.94 13.38
C SER A 13 -18.27 -34.26 14.61
N ASP A 14 -17.28 -33.37 14.47
CA ASP A 14 -16.56 -32.79 15.64
C ASP A 14 -16.58 -31.25 15.72
N ALA A 15 -16.91 -30.54 14.63
CA ALA A 15 -16.76 -29.07 14.53
C ALA A 15 -18.05 -28.33 14.12
N TRP A 16 -19.23 -28.91 14.37
CA TRP A 16 -20.52 -28.33 13.96
C TRP A 16 -20.82 -26.94 14.56
N ARG A 17 -20.17 -26.58 15.67
CA ARG A 17 -20.31 -25.27 16.33
C ARG A 17 -19.45 -24.16 15.72
N THR A 18 -18.45 -24.48 14.91
CA THR A 18 -17.55 -23.48 14.29
C THR A 18 -17.89 -23.21 12.83
N ILE A 19 -18.94 -23.85 12.31
CA ILE A 19 -19.41 -23.59 10.95
C ILE A 19 -19.97 -22.17 10.90
N ASN A 20 -19.43 -21.36 10.00
CA ASN A 20 -19.92 -20.01 9.75
C ASN A 20 -21.22 -20.08 8.91
N ILE A 21 -22.34 -20.29 9.58
CA ILE A 21 -23.66 -20.37 8.94
C ILE A 21 -24.07 -19.03 8.28
N ASP A 22 -23.51 -17.90 8.74
CA ASP A 22 -23.77 -16.57 8.17
C ASP A 22 -23.16 -16.39 6.77
N ALA A 23 -22.24 -17.28 6.35
CA ALA A 23 -21.76 -17.29 4.97
C ALA A 23 -22.80 -17.84 3.98
N LEU A 24 -23.78 -18.60 4.46
CA LEU A 24 -24.78 -19.29 3.64
C LEU A 24 -26.09 -18.51 3.49
N THR A 25 -26.23 -17.37 4.17
CA THR A 25 -27.40 -16.49 4.01
C THR A 25 -27.32 -15.73 2.68
N GLU A 26 -28.45 -15.50 2.04
CA GLU A 26 -28.51 -14.75 0.77
C GLU A 26 -27.94 -13.33 0.94
N ASP A 27 -28.23 -12.70 2.08
CA ASP A 27 -27.76 -11.36 2.45
C ASP A 27 -26.31 -11.33 2.95
N SER A 28 -25.59 -12.46 2.90
CA SER A 28 -24.20 -12.51 3.36
C SER A 28 -23.30 -11.62 2.52
N SER A 29 -22.49 -10.78 3.18
CA SER A 29 -21.50 -9.94 2.50
C SER A 29 -20.44 -10.75 1.75
N VAL A 30 -20.26 -12.03 2.08
CA VAL A 30 -19.34 -12.95 1.39
C VAL A 30 -19.86 -13.33 0.00
N ASN A 31 -21.18 -13.27 -0.22
CA ASN A 31 -21.82 -13.58 -1.49
C ASN A 31 -21.89 -12.38 -2.43
N PHE A 32 -21.50 -11.19 -1.95
CA PHE A 32 -21.46 -9.99 -2.75
C PHE A 32 -20.26 -10.02 -3.71
N ASP A 33 -20.53 -9.91 -5.01
CA ASP A 33 -19.49 -9.85 -6.03
C ASP A 33 -18.77 -8.49 -6.00
N VAL A 34 -17.64 -8.44 -5.31
CA VAL A 34 -16.81 -7.23 -5.20
C VAL A 34 -16.32 -6.71 -6.55
N SER A 35 -16.29 -7.53 -7.61
CA SER A 35 -15.90 -7.08 -8.95
C SER A 35 -16.83 -6.02 -9.50
N THR A 36 -18.11 -6.00 -9.09
CA THR A 36 -19.09 -4.99 -9.52
C THR A 36 -18.80 -3.60 -8.95
N LEU A 37 -17.95 -3.49 -7.93
CA LEU A 37 -17.55 -2.21 -7.33
C LEU A 37 -16.33 -1.60 -8.02
N HIS A 38 -15.65 -2.34 -8.90
CA HIS A 38 -14.53 -1.83 -9.67
C HIS A 38 -15.05 -1.10 -10.92
N PRO A 39 -14.80 0.22 -11.06
CA PRO A 39 -15.14 0.91 -12.29
C PRO A 39 -14.28 0.35 -13.45
N PRO A 40 -14.79 0.36 -14.70
CA PRO A 40 -14.00 -0.03 -15.86
C PRO A 40 -12.83 0.96 -16.01
N LEU A 41 -11.61 0.48 -15.78
CA LEU A 41 -10.38 1.26 -15.86
C LEU A 41 -9.55 0.78 -17.06
N PRO A 42 -8.88 1.69 -17.79
CA PRO A 42 -7.96 1.27 -18.82
C PRO A 42 -6.79 0.51 -18.18
N GLU A 43 -6.45 -0.64 -18.75
CA GLU A 43 -5.25 -1.37 -18.36
C GLU A 43 -4.01 -0.58 -18.76
N ILE A 44 -3.10 -0.38 -17.82
CA ILE A 44 -1.82 0.28 -18.06
C ILE A 44 -0.77 -0.81 -18.23
N SER A 45 -0.14 -0.85 -19.41
CA SER A 45 0.92 -1.82 -19.67
C SER A 45 2.14 -1.54 -18.80
N GLU A 46 2.94 -2.58 -18.51
CA GLU A 46 4.19 -2.41 -17.78
C GLU A 46 5.16 -1.45 -18.49
N ALA A 47 5.13 -1.44 -19.83
CA ALA A 47 5.96 -0.56 -20.64
C ALA A 47 5.57 0.91 -20.45
N ASP A 48 4.27 1.21 -20.43
CA ASP A 48 3.75 2.57 -20.22
C ASP A 48 4.05 3.05 -18.80
N ALA A 49 3.84 2.19 -17.79
CA ALA A 49 4.19 2.51 -16.40
C ALA A 49 5.69 2.83 -16.25
N ARG A 50 6.57 2.06 -16.91
CA ARG A 50 8.02 2.33 -16.92
C ARG A 50 8.37 3.63 -17.66
N ALA A 51 7.69 3.93 -18.77
CA ALA A 51 7.88 5.17 -19.51
C ALA A 51 7.53 6.40 -18.66
N ILE A 52 6.38 6.37 -17.97
CA ILE A 52 5.95 7.42 -17.03
C ILE A 52 6.99 7.58 -15.92
N ASN A 53 7.42 6.49 -15.29
CA ASN A 53 8.45 6.54 -14.24
C ASN A 53 9.77 7.13 -14.74
N GLY A 54 10.17 6.81 -15.98
CA GLY A 54 11.35 7.39 -16.63
C GLY A 54 11.22 8.90 -16.83
N GLN A 55 10.06 9.37 -17.28
CA GLN A 55 9.78 10.79 -17.45
C GLN A 55 9.80 11.55 -16.11
N VAL A 56 9.16 11.00 -15.08
CA VAL A 56 9.15 11.58 -13.72
C VAL A 56 10.57 11.71 -13.18
N ARG A 57 11.40 10.67 -13.29
CA ARG A 57 12.80 10.70 -12.87
C ARG A 57 13.62 11.73 -13.66
N GLN A 58 13.27 11.97 -14.92
CA GLN A 58 13.90 13.00 -15.73
C GLN A 58 13.54 14.41 -15.24
N LEU A 59 12.26 14.66 -14.92
CA LEU A 59 11.81 15.93 -14.34
C LEU A 59 12.49 16.20 -12.99
N LEU A 60 12.62 15.16 -12.15
CA LEU A 60 13.31 15.23 -10.87
C LEU A 60 14.78 15.65 -11.02
N ARG A 61 15.49 15.06 -11.98
CA ARG A 61 16.87 15.45 -12.32
C ARG A 61 16.96 16.86 -12.91
N GLY A 62 15.89 17.34 -13.55
CA GLY A 62 15.76 18.71 -14.04
C GLY A 62 15.46 19.75 -12.96
N GLY A 63 15.21 19.33 -11.72
CA GLY A 63 14.86 20.21 -10.60
C GLY A 63 13.38 20.60 -10.54
N ASP A 64 12.54 20.06 -11.43
CA ASP A 64 11.09 20.27 -11.40
C ASP A 64 10.39 19.17 -10.59
N ALA A 65 10.44 19.32 -9.26
CA ALA A 65 9.86 18.36 -8.34
C ALA A 65 8.31 18.38 -8.34
N GLU A 66 7.71 19.54 -8.63
CA GLU A 66 6.25 19.69 -8.69
C GLU A 66 5.69 19.01 -9.94
N GLY A 67 6.30 19.24 -11.11
CA GLY A 67 5.94 18.55 -12.33
C GLY A 67 6.14 17.04 -12.22
N ALA A 68 7.21 16.60 -11.55
CA ALA A 68 7.46 15.18 -11.26
C ALA A 68 6.35 14.58 -10.37
N LEU A 69 5.98 15.23 -9.27
CA LEU A 69 4.93 14.76 -8.37
C LEU A 69 3.58 14.72 -9.09
N ARG A 70 3.23 15.78 -9.82
CA ARG A 70 1.99 15.83 -10.59
C ARG A 70 1.92 14.73 -11.65
N GLY A 71 3.02 14.48 -12.38
CA GLY A 71 3.09 13.42 -13.38
C GLY A 71 2.81 12.03 -12.81
N CYS A 72 3.25 11.74 -11.58
CA CYS A 72 2.87 10.51 -10.89
C CYS A 72 1.38 10.45 -10.53
N LEU A 73 0.80 11.57 -10.10
CA LEU A 73 -0.56 11.61 -9.55
C LEU A 73 -1.64 11.68 -10.63
N GLU A 74 -1.35 12.24 -11.80
CA GLU A 74 -2.30 12.32 -12.93
C GLU A 74 -2.46 10.97 -13.67
N MET A 75 -1.46 10.08 -13.59
CA MET A 75 -1.47 8.78 -14.25
C MET A 75 -1.20 7.61 -13.28
N PRO A 76 -2.08 7.39 -12.28
CA PRO A 76 -1.91 6.32 -11.31
C PRO A 76 -2.13 4.93 -11.94
N VAL A 77 -1.30 3.96 -11.52
CA VAL A 77 -1.37 2.57 -12.00
C VAL A 77 -2.45 1.79 -11.23
N TYR A 78 -3.72 1.93 -11.62
CA TYR A 78 -4.83 1.20 -10.99
C TYR A 78 -4.99 -0.24 -11.49
N ALA A 79 -4.96 -0.44 -12.79
CA ALA A 79 -5.16 -1.73 -13.45
C ALA A 79 -3.88 -2.13 -14.20
N GLY A 80 -2.93 -2.72 -13.47
CA GLY A 80 -1.64 -3.16 -14.01
C GLY A 80 -1.07 -4.28 -13.14
N SER A 81 0.05 -4.87 -13.59
CA SER A 81 0.74 -5.92 -12.82
C SER A 81 1.20 -5.39 -11.46
N GLU A 82 1.32 -6.30 -10.48
CA GLU A 82 1.80 -5.96 -9.14
C GLU A 82 3.19 -5.31 -9.17
N ALA A 83 4.07 -5.80 -10.05
CA ALA A 83 5.40 -5.25 -10.26
C ALA A 83 5.37 -3.81 -10.82
N ALA A 84 4.45 -3.50 -11.74
CA ALA A 84 4.30 -2.15 -12.28
C ALA A 84 3.83 -1.17 -11.19
N LYS A 85 2.87 -1.60 -10.35
CA LYS A 85 2.38 -0.83 -9.20
C LYS A 85 3.47 -0.56 -8.18
N GLU A 86 4.27 -1.57 -7.85
CA GLU A 86 5.40 -1.44 -6.92
C GLU A 86 6.48 -0.50 -7.46
N THR A 87 6.85 -0.63 -8.74
CA THR A 87 7.84 0.25 -9.38
C THR A 87 7.37 1.71 -9.40
N HIS A 88 6.08 1.93 -9.66
CA HIS A 88 5.50 3.27 -9.63
C HIS A 88 5.43 3.83 -8.21
N LEU A 89 5.03 3.02 -7.22
CA LEU A 89 5.05 3.39 -5.79
C LEU A 89 6.46 3.82 -5.35
N HIS A 90 7.50 3.06 -5.71
CA HIS A 90 8.88 3.42 -5.38
C HIS A 90 9.26 4.78 -5.99
N THR A 91 8.84 5.04 -7.23
CA THR A 91 9.09 6.32 -7.90
C THR A 91 8.35 7.48 -7.21
N VAL A 92 7.12 7.28 -6.75
CA VAL A 92 6.39 8.26 -5.93
C VAL A 92 7.16 8.57 -4.64
N ILE A 93 7.57 7.54 -3.89
CA ILE A 93 8.29 7.72 -2.63
C ILE A 93 9.60 8.50 -2.83
N GLU A 94 10.34 8.22 -3.90
CA GLU A 94 11.57 8.94 -4.24
C GLU A 94 11.32 10.42 -4.53
N VAL A 95 10.24 10.75 -5.24
CA VAL A 95 9.83 12.14 -5.45
C VAL A 95 9.49 12.81 -4.11
N LEU A 96 8.72 12.14 -3.25
CA LEU A 96 8.36 12.67 -1.92
C LEU A 96 9.57 12.91 -1.01
N GLN A 97 10.61 12.07 -1.11
CA GLN A 97 11.86 12.22 -0.36
C GLN A 97 12.78 13.32 -0.89
N SER A 98 12.68 13.64 -2.18
CA SER A 98 13.50 14.68 -2.82
C SER A 98 13.06 16.11 -2.46
N ILE A 99 11.80 16.28 -2.08
CA ILE A 99 11.18 17.58 -1.79
C ILE A 99 11.51 18.01 -0.37
N LYS A 100 11.90 19.29 -0.21
CA LYS A 100 12.22 19.85 1.11
C LYS A 100 10.95 20.13 1.90
N ALA A 101 11.03 19.97 3.23
CA ALA A 101 9.90 20.20 4.13
C ALA A 101 9.27 21.60 3.98
N SER A 102 10.07 22.63 3.69
CA SER A 102 9.59 24.01 3.47
C SER A 102 8.72 24.18 2.23
N GLU A 103 8.82 23.27 1.25
CA GLU A 103 8.14 23.37 -0.03
C GLU A 103 6.86 22.51 -0.09
N MET A 104 6.66 21.61 0.88
CA MET A 104 5.53 20.66 0.89
C MET A 104 4.17 21.38 0.87
N THR A 105 3.88 22.20 1.87
CA THR A 105 2.60 22.93 1.98
C THR A 105 2.31 23.84 0.79
N PRO A 106 3.21 24.74 0.34
CA PRO A 106 2.92 25.61 -0.80
C PRO A 106 2.80 24.83 -2.12
N MET A 107 3.49 23.70 -2.28
CA MET A 107 3.31 22.83 -3.45
C MET A 107 1.93 22.16 -3.45
N LEU A 108 1.51 21.60 -2.32
CA LEU A 108 0.19 20.97 -2.18
C LEU A 108 -0.95 21.96 -2.40
N GLN A 109 -0.83 23.19 -1.90
CA GLN A 109 -1.83 24.25 -2.13
C GLN A 109 -1.96 24.61 -3.61
N ARG A 110 -0.83 24.66 -4.34
CA ARG A 110 -0.84 24.93 -5.79
C ARG A 110 -1.44 23.79 -6.59
N ILE A 111 -1.09 22.54 -6.26
CA ILE A 111 -1.70 21.34 -6.87
C ILE A 111 -3.21 21.31 -6.59
N TYR A 112 -3.62 21.58 -5.36
CA TYR A 112 -5.04 21.57 -4.98
C TYR A 112 -5.86 22.67 -5.68
N GLY A 113 -5.25 23.85 -5.92
CA GLY A 113 -5.89 24.95 -6.64
C GLY A 113 -6.04 24.73 -8.15
N GLN A 114 -5.40 23.71 -8.72
CA GLN A 114 -5.54 23.35 -10.13
C GLN A 114 -6.82 22.54 -10.38
N PRO A 115 -7.36 22.55 -11.61
CA PRO A 115 -8.49 21.67 -11.97
C PRO A 115 -8.08 20.20 -11.79
N GLY A 116 -8.89 19.42 -11.06
CA GLY A 116 -8.56 18.04 -10.71
C GLY A 116 -7.65 17.88 -9.50
N GLY A 117 -7.22 18.97 -8.85
CA GLY A 117 -6.30 18.93 -7.72
C GLY A 117 -6.80 18.11 -6.52
N SER A 118 -8.12 18.09 -6.28
CA SER A 118 -8.71 17.25 -5.24
C SER A 118 -8.51 15.75 -5.49
N GLU A 119 -8.60 15.31 -6.75
CA GLU A 119 -8.34 13.92 -7.13
C GLU A 119 -6.86 13.59 -7.00
N CYS A 120 -5.97 14.49 -7.44
CA CYS A 120 -4.52 14.31 -7.27
C CYS A 120 -4.12 14.11 -5.81
N LEU A 121 -4.69 14.88 -4.88
CA LEU A 121 -4.42 14.71 -3.45
C LEU A 121 -5.02 13.44 -2.87
N ASP A 122 -6.20 13.01 -3.35
CA ASP A 122 -6.75 11.71 -2.98
C ASP A 122 -5.86 10.57 -3.48
N VAL A 123 -5.34 10.65 -4.71
CA VAL A 123 -4.38 9.68 -5.27
C VAL A 123 -3.09 9.66 -4.47
N LEU A 124 -2.57 10.84 -4.10
CA LEU A 124 -1.40 10.95 -3.23
C LEU A 124 -1.65 10.24 -1.90
N MET A 125 -2.80 10.48 -1.29
CA MET A 125 -3.20 9.83 -0.04
C MET A 125 -3.27 8.30 -0.18
N LYS A 126 -3.74 7.76 -1.31
CA LYS A 126 -3.66 6.30 -1.59
C LYS A 126 -2.23 5.79 -1.58
N TYR A 127 -1.31 6.48 -2.26
CA TYR A 127 0.10 6.10 -2.29
C TYR A 127 0.77 6.22 -0.92
N LEU A 128 0.39 7.19 -0.09
CA LEU A 128 0.87 7.30 1.30
C LEU A 128 0.45 6.09 2.13
N TYR A 129 -0.82 5.68 2.10
CA TYR A 129 -1.27 4.48 2.80
C TYR A 129 -0.60 3.21 2.26
N LYS A 130 -0.47 3.08 0.94
CA LYS A 130 0.22 1.94 0.33
C LYS A 130 1.70 1.89 0.72
N GLY A 131 2.39 3.03 0.73
CA GLY A 131 3.78 3.15 1.15
C GLY A 131 3.96 2.71 2.61
N MET A 132 3.12 3.23 3.52
CA MET A 132 3.14 2.83 4.94
C MET A 132 2.84 1.34 5.12
N GLY A 133 1.95 0.76 4.31
CA GLY A 133 1.66 -0.67 4.28
C GLY A 133 2.84 -1.54 3.85
N ALA A 134 3.57 -1.12 2.80
CA ALA A 134 4.76 -1.83 2.33
C ALA A 134 5.91 -1.78 3.35
N THR A 135 6.07 -0.63 4.04
CA THR A 135 7.10 -0.46 5.06
C THR A 135 6.82 -1.27 6.32
N SER A 136 5.54 -1.40 6.71
CA SER A 136 5.12 -2.24 7.84
C SER A 136 5.25 -3.74 7.54
N ALA A 137 4.91 -4.20 6.33
CA ALA A 137 5.12 -5.59 5.92
C ALA A 137 6.60 -6.01 5.96
N SER A 138 7.52 -5.06 5.68
CA SER A 138 8.97 -5.29 5.78
C SER A 138 9.45 -5.43 7.24
N SER A 139 8.75 -4.81 8.19
CA SER A 139 9.06 -4.88 9.63
C SER A 139 8.42 -6.06 10.35
N ASP A 140 7.32 -6.63 9.81
CA ASP A 140 6.58 -7.76 10.41
C ASP A 140 7.20 -9.14 10.08
N GLY A 141 8.35 -9.17 9.40
CA GLY A 141 9.20 -10.36 9.28
C GLY A 141 9.79 -10.87 10.60
N SER A 142 9.47 -10.24 11.73
CA SER A 142 9.87 -10.63 13.08
C SER A 142 8.68 -10.65 14.05
N GLY A 143 7.62 -11.41 13.75
CA GLY A 143 6.54 -11.57 14.71
C GLY A 143 5.38 -12.48 14.30
N ARG A 144 5.32 -13.67 14.93
CA ARG A 144 4.12 -14.53 15.06
C ARG A 144 3.72 -15.37 13.85
N THR A 145 4.56 -16.35 13.52
CA THR A 145 4.04 -17.73 13.35
C THR A 145 4.24 -18.45 14.68
N THR A 146 3.15 -18.79 15.37
CA THR A 146 3.17 -19.70 16.52
C THR A 146 3.90 -21.00 16.16
N PRO A 147 5.06 -21.33 16.74
CA PRO A 147 5.60 -22.67 16.59
C PRO A 147 4.83 -23.58 17.53
N ALA A 148 4.20 -24.61 16.96
CA ALA A 148 3.74 -25.76 17.73
C ALA A 148 4.93 -26.30 18.54
N ARG A 149 4.75 -26.37 19.86
CA ARG A 149 5.72 -26.83 20.84
C ARG A 149 5.99 -28.33 20.64
N ALA A 150 7.01 -28.66 19.85
CA ALA A 150 7.65 -29.96 19.91
C ALA A 150 8.79 -29.89 20.94
N MET A 151 8.58 -30.53 22.09
CA MET A 151 9.54 -30.61 23.20
C MET A 151 10.51 -31.77 22.92
N THR A 152 11.80 -31.48 22.80
CA THR A 152 12.89 -32.47 22.90
C THR A 152 14.05 -31.91 23.73
N PRO A 153 14.66 -32.70 24.64
CA PRO A 153 15.61 -32.17 25.62
C PRO A 153 17.05 -32.03 25.08
N GLN A 154 17.60 -30.83 25.30
CA GLN A 154 18.95 -30.43 25.68
C GLN A 154 20.16 -31.35 25.38
N ALA A 155 21.14 -30.80 24.67
CA ALA A 155 22.56 -31.17 24.78
C ALA A 155 23.44 -29.91 24.79
N THR A 156 24.34 -29.84 25.76
CA THR A 156 25.25 -28.74 26.10
C THR A 156 26.38 -28.57 25.08
N GLY A 157 26.67 -27.34 24.64
CA GLY A 157 27.83 -27.03 23.81
C GLY A 157 28.15 -25.53 23.77
N PHE A 158 29.31 -25.17 24.33
CA PHE A 158 29.89 -23.83 24.44
C PHE A 158 30.63 -23.43 23.16
N SER A 159 30.39 -22.22 22.60
CA SER A 159 31.44 -21.31 22.08
C SER A 159 30.91 -20.07 21.32
N GLN A 160 31.57 -18.96 21.66
CA GLN A 160 31.93 -17.77 20.87
C GLN A 160 30.89 -16.74 20.41
N VAL A 161 31.08 -15.54 20.98
CA VAL A 161 30.80 -14.19 20.47
C VAL A 161 30.97 -14.09 18.95
N SER A 162 29.94 -13.62 18.25
CA SER A 162 30.09 -12.90 16.98
C SER A 162 29.00 -11.84 16.82
N GLN A 163 29.38 -10.78 16.12
CA GLN A 163 28.85 -9.43 16.10
C GLN A 163 27.42 -9.28 15.55
N ARG A 164 26.71 -8.25 16.06
CA ARG A 164 25.48 -7.68 15.49
C ARG A 164 25.66 -7.33 14.00
N PRO A 165 24.57 -7.38 13.21
CA PRO A 165 24.31 -6.38 12.19
C PRO A 165 23.12 -5.52 12.61
N MET A 166 23.42 -4.33 13.14
CA MET A 166 22.47 -3.24 13.35
C MET A 166 22.78 -2.20 12.24
N ALA A 167 22.09 -2.25 11.10
CA ALA A 167 22.18 -1.22 10.04
C ALA A 167 21.13 -1.29 8.90
N ALA A 168 20.08 -2.11 8.98
CA ALA A 168 19.04 -2.15 7.92
C ALA A 168 17.75 -1.38 8.29
N ASN A 169 17.59 -0.97 9.55
CA ASN A 169 16.32 -0.42 10.04
C ASN A 169 16.21 1.11 9.94
N GLU A 170 17.32 1.82 9.76
CA GLU A 170 17.35 3.30 9.75
C GLU A 170 16.65 3.88 8.52
N SER A 171 16.83 3.24 7.34
CA SER A 171 16.22 3.64 6.06
C SER A 171 14.69 3.55 6.11
N THR A 172 14.18 2.49 6.72
CA THR A 172 12.75 2.19 6.85
C THR A 172 12.07 3.21 7.77
N GLY A 173 12.70 3.56 8.89
CA GLY A 173 12.20 4.60 9.80
C GLY A 173 12.20 6.01 9.20
N SER A 174 13.22 6.34 8.41
CA SER A 174 13.31 7.61 7.68
C SER A 174 12.23 7.74 6.61
N ALA A 175 11.94 6.66 5.87
CA ALA A 175 10.84 6.67 4.90
C ALA A 175 9.47 6.86 5.58
N MET A 176 9.23 6.22 6.73
CA MET A 176 7.99 6.40 7.50
C MET A 176 7.79 7.83 8.00
N SER A 177 8.85 8.48 8.50
CA SER A 177 8.72 9.87 8.97
C SER A 177 8.33 10.81 7.83
N VAL A 178 8.92 10.64 6.64
CA VAL A 178 8.57 11.40 5.43
C VAL A 178 7.10 11.17 5.05
N LEU A 179 6.63 9.92 5.00
CA LEU A 179 5.24 9.59 4.66
C LEU A 179 4.24 10.21 5.65
N LEU A 180 4.56 10.19 6.95
CA LEU A 180 3.72 10.79 7.99
C LEU A 180 3.69 12.33 7.88
N SER A 181 4.83 12.96 7.61
CA SER A 181 4.87 14.41 7.35
C SER A 181 4.05 14.80 6.13
N TRP A 182 4.13 14.03 5.04
CA TRP A 182 3.30 14.24 3.85
C TRP A 182 1.81 14.05 4.15
N HIS A 183 1.46 13.02 4.92
CA HIS A 183 0.07 12.79 5.34
C HIS A 183 -0.49 13.98 6.10
N GLU A 184 0.25 14.50 7.10
CA GLU A 184 -0.13 15.71 7.84
C GLU A 184 -0.42 16.87 6.89
N LYS A 185 0.50 17.16 5.96
CA LYS A 185 0.36 18.30 5.05
C LYS A 185 -0.75 18.15 4.02
N VAL A 186 -1.02 16.93 3.54
CA VAL A 186 -2.17 16.66 2.66
C VAL A 186 -3.48 16.90 3.41
N VAL A 187 -3.59 16.44 4.66
CA VAL A 187 -4.79 16.64 5.48
C VAL A 187 -5.00 18.12 5.84
N GLU A 188 -3.92 18.87 6.11
CA GLU A 188 -4.01 20.32 6.33
C GLU A 188 -4.57 21.07 5.10
N VAL A 189 -4.24 20.64 3.88
CA VAL A 189 -4.64 21.32 2.63
C VAL A 189 -6.00 20.83 2.11
N ALA A 190 -6.23 19.52 2.06
CA ALA A 190 -7.43 18.90 1.50
C ALA A 190 -8.54 18.64 2.53
N GLY A 191 -8.22 18.77 3.82
CA GLY A 191 -9.11 18.40 4.92
C GLY A 191 -9.26 16.88 5.10
N LEU A 192 -10.12 16.48 6.04
CA LEU A 192 -10.36 15.06 6.38
C LEU A 192 -11.09 14.28 5.27
N GLY A 193 -11.73 14.97 4.32
CA GLY A 193 -12.49 14.34 3.24
C GLY A 193 -11.64 13.43 2.34
N CYS A 194 -10.36 13.76 2.15
CA CYS A 194 -9.45 12.94 1.34
C CYS A 194 -9.27 11.53 1.92
N ILE A 195 -9.22 11.40 3.25
CA ILE A 195 -9.13 10.10 3.93
C ILE A 195 -10.40 9.28 3.65
N GLY A 196 -11.58 9.87 3.86
CA GLY A 196 -12.86 9.19 3.64
C GLY A 196 -13.04 8.71 2.20
N ARG A 197 -12.65 9.53 1.21
CA ARG A 197 -12.68 9.16 -0.21
C ARG A 197 -11.71 8.02 -0.52
N VAL A 198 -10.50 8.03 0.03
CA VAL A 198 -9.55 6.92 -0.15
C VAL A 198 -10.05 5.62 0.47
N MET A 199 -10.63 5.66 1.67
CA MET A 199 -11.13 4.45 2.35
C MET A 199 -12.33 3.82 1.65
N THR A 200 -13.04 4.56 0.80
CA THR A 200 -14.20 4.10 0.05
C THR A 200 -13.92 3.82 -1.42
N ASP A 201 -12.72 4.14 -1.91
CA ASP A 201 -12.36 3.98 -3.32
C ASP A 201 -11.90 2.55 -3.65
N PHE A 202 -12.60 1.91 -4.57
CA PHE A 202 -12.28 0.56 -5.05
C PHE A 202 -11.15 0.52 -6.09
N ARG A 203 -10.70 1.68 -6.60
CA ARG A 203 -9.53 1.80 -7.47
C ARG A 203 -8.25 1.68 -6.65
N ARG A 204 -7.65 0.49 -6.66
CA ARG A 204 -6.45 0.14 -5.89
C ARG A 204 -5.16 0.38 -6.68
N VAL A 205 -4.32 1.28 -6.18
CA VAL A 205 -2.94 1.48 -6.62
C VAL A 205 -2.00 0.43 -6.08
#